data_AF-A0A924JPC1-F1
#
_entry.id   AF-A0A924JPC1-F1
#
_cell.length_a   1.000
_cell.length_b   1.000
_cell.length_c   1.000
_cell.angle_alpha   90.00
_cell.angle_beta   90.00
_cell.angle_gamma   90.00
#
_symmetry.space_group_name_H-M   'P 1'
#
loop_
_entity.id
_entity.type
_entity.pdbx_description
1 polymer ?
#
loop_
_entity_poly.entity_id
_entity_poly.type
_entity_poly.pdbx_seq_one_letter_code
_entity_poly.pdbx_strand_id
1 'polypeptide(L)'
;CVSGAIQKTVYLEIIEQAGFINTVIQKEKEIIVPNDILSNYLSTEEIAEYKAGTTKIISVTVFAQKPATNDRGCCEPGSGCC
;
A
#
# COMPACT_ATOMS: atom_id res chain seq x y z
N CYS A 1 1.11 -10.86 -7.36
CA CYS A 1 1.84 -10.47 -6.14
C CYS A 1 0.83 -10.43 -4.99
N VAL A 2 0.66 -11.52 -4.24
CA VAL A 2 -0.32 -11.62 -3.13
C VAL A 2 0.37 -11.77 -1.76
N SER A 3 1.63 -12.24 -1.75
CA SER A 3 2.41 -12.54 -0.54
C SER A 3 2.92 -11.32 0.26
N GLY A 4 2.62 -10.09 -0.17
CA GLY A 4 3.11 -8.84 0.45
C GLY A 4 2.00 -7.96 1.02
N ALA A 5 0.80 -8.50 1.25
CA ALA A 5 -0.30 -7.74 1.81
C ALA A 5 0.03 -7.35 3.27
N ILE A 6 0.03 -6.04 3.55
CA ILE A 6 0.23 -5.48 4.89
C ILE A 6 -1.06 -4.81 5.38
N GLN A 7 -1.16 -4.61 6.69
CA GLN A 7 -2.30 -3.90 7.27
C GLN A 7 -2.38 -2.45 6.74
N LYS A 8 -3.59 -1.98 6.43
CA LYS A 8 -3.86 -0.63 5.92
C LYS A 8 -3.22 0.45 6.79
N THR A 9 -3.30 0.31 8.11
CA THR A 9 -2.72 1.26 9.07
C THR A 9 -1.21 1.34 8.92
N VAL A 10 -0.53 0.18 8.93
CA VAL A 10 0.92 0.09 8.76
C VAL A 10 1.36 0.69 7.42
N TYR A 11 0.60 0.47 6.35
CA TYR A 11 0.88 1.08 5.05
C TYR A 11 0.81 2.62 5.08
N LEU A 12 -0.20 3.19 5.74
CA LEU A 12 -0.34 4.65 5.87
C LEU A 12 0.78 5.24 6.74
N GLU A 13 1.16 4.56 7.83
CA GLU A 13 2.27 4.96 8.69
C GLU A 13 3.60 4.99 7.92
N ILE A 14 3.87 4.00 7.06
CA ILE A 14 5.07 3.98 6.21
C ILE A 14 5.08 5.18 5.25
N ILE A 15 3.93 5.56 4.69
CA ILE A 15 3.81 6.74 3.80
C ILE A 15 4.13 8.03 4.57
N GLU A 16 3.62 8.14 5.79
CA GLU A 16 3.90 9.28 6.69
C GLU A 16 5.39 9.35 7.08
N GLN A 17 5.97 8.22 7.50
CA GLN A 17 7.38 8.10 7.86
C GLN A 17 8.32 8.39 6.68
N ALA A 18 7.90 8.04 5.46
CA ALA A 18 8.63 8.37 4.24
C ALA A 18 8.59 9.88 3.90
N GLY A 19 7.84 10.67 4.66
CA GLY A 19 7.75 12.13 4.52
C GLY A 19 6.82 12.57 3.40
N PHE A 20 5.89 11.72 2.95
CA PHE A 20 4.82 12.16 2.07
C PHE A 20 3.75 12.91 2.87
N ILE A 21 3.15 13.91 2.24
CA ILE A 21 2.10 14.75 2.80
C ILE A 21 0.82 14.62 1.98
N ASN A 22 -0.32 15.09 2.49
CA ASN A 22 -1.61 15.04 1.80
C ASN A 22 -1.99 13.61 1.34
N THR A 23 -1.86 12.63 2.23
CA THR A 23 -2.25 11.25 1.93
C THR A 23 -3.76 11.11 1.88
N VAL A 24 -4.32 10.74 0.73
CA VAL A 24 -5.76 10.58 0.49
C VAL A 24 -6.04 9.23 -0.13
N ILE A 25 -7.02 8.51 0.40
CA ILE A 25 -7.52 7.28 -0.19
C ILE A 25 -8.52 7.63 -1.28
N GLN A 26 -8.16 7.35 -2.52
CA GLN A 26 -8.97 7.70 -3.70
C GLN A 26 -10.03 6.62 -3.99
N LYS A 27 -9.68 5.36 -3.77
CA LYS A 27 -10.55 4.23 -4.12
C LYS A 27 -10.22 3.01 -3.29
N GLU A 28 -11.26 2.33 -2.83
CA GLU A 28 -11.16 1.04 -2.16
C GLU A 28 -12.01 0.04 -2.95
N LYS A 29 -11.39 -1.06 -3.40
CA LYS A 29 -12.09 -2.15 -4.07
C LYS A 29 -11.78 -3.46 -3.37
N GLU A 30 -12.80 -4.15 -2.91
CA GLU A 30 -12.66 -5.49 -2.36
C GLU A 30 -12.23 -6.47 -3.47
N ILE A 31 -11.17 -7.24 -3.21
CA ILE A 31 -10.72 -8.30 -4.11
C ILE A 31 -11.19 -9.62 -3.51
N ILE A 32 -12.22 -10.20 -4.13
CA ILE A 32 -12.66 -11.56 -3.82
C ILE A 32 -11.69 -12.51 -4.53
N VAL A 33 -10.79 -13.11 -3.76
CA VAL A 33 -9.86 -14.12 -4.30
C VAL A 33 -10.60 -15.45 -4.40
N PRO A 34 -10.68 -16.07 -5.60
CA PRO A 34 -11.33 -17.37 -5.76
C PRO A 34 -10.53 -18.47 -5.04
N ASN A 35 -11.24 -19.50 -4.58
CA ASN A 35 -10.66 -20.62 -3.83
C ASN A 35 -9.52 -21.32 -4.57
N ASP A 36 -9.60 -21.42 -5.89
CA ASP A 36 -8.59 -22.06 -6.75
C ASP A 36 -7.20 -21.43 -6.56
N ILE A 37 -7.13 -20.10 -6.42
CA ILE A 37 -5.88 -19.39 -6.16
C ILE A 37 -5.48 -19.53 -4.70
N LEU A 38 -6.43 -19.47 -3.77
CA LEU A 38 -6.12 -19.62 -2.34
C LEU A 38 -5.55 -21.01 -2.03
N SER A 39 -6.06 -22.08 -2.65
CA SER A 39 -5.56 -23.46 -2.48
C SER A 39 -4.13 -23.68 -2.95
N ASN A 40 -3.56 -22.75 -3.73
CA ASN A 40 -2.15 -22.81 -4.11
C ASN A 40 -1.21 -22.24 -3.02
N TYR A 41 -1.72 -21.45 -2.07
CA TYR A 41 -0.90 -20.76 -1.07
C TYR A 41 -1.34 -21.02 0.38
N LEU A 42 -2.58 -21.48 0.59
CA LEU A 42 -3.22 -21.70 1.88
C LEU A 42 -3.85 -23.09 1.91
N SER A 43 -3.81 -23.72 3.07
CA SER A 43 -4.46 -24.99 3.33
C SER A 43 -5.98 -24.83 3.44
N THR A 44 -6.74 -25.90 3.29
CA THR A 44 -8.23 -25.86 3.36
C THR A 44 -8.77 -25.22 4.64
N GLU A 45 -8.06 -25.42 5.75
CA GLU A 45 -8.36 -24.83 7.07
C GLU A 45 -8.10 -23.32 7.07
N GLU A 46 -6.94 -22.91 6.56
CA GLU A 46 -6.56 -21.49 6.42
C GLU A 46 -7.48 -20.74 5.44
N ILE A 47 -8.01 -21.41 4.41
CA ILE A 47 -9.01 -20.83 3.50
C ILE A 47 -10.34 -20.59 4.23
N ALA A 48 -10.75 -21.52 5.09
CA ALA A 48 -11.95 -21.36 5.89
C ALA A 48 -11.78 -20.22 6.90
N GLU A 49 -10.62 -20.12 7.55
CA GLU A 49 -10.26 -18.99 8.42
C GLU A 49 -10.16 -17.67 7.66
N TYR A 50 -9.63 -17.66 6.44
CA TYR A 50 -9.58 -16.46 5.60
C TYR A 50 -10.98 -15.98 5.18
N LYS A 51 -11.91 -16.91 4.90
CA LYS A 51 -13.30 -16.58 4.57
C LYS A 51 -14.15 -16.20 5.78
N ALA A 52 -13.90 -16.82 6.93
CA ALA A 52 -14.61 -16.55 8.18
C ALA A 52 -14.02 -15.32 8.90
N GLY A 53 -12.75 -15.03 8.66
CA GLY A 53 -12.01 -13.93 9.25
C GLY A 53 -12.49 -12.58 8.74
N THR A 54 -12.37 -11.57 9.60
CA THR A 54 -12.65 -10.17 9.26
C THR A 54 -11.62 -9.60 8.26
N THR A 55 -10.56 -10.35 7.99
CA THR A 55 -9.43 -9.96 7.15
C THR A 55 -9.76 -10.12 5.68
N LYS A 56 -10.07 -9.00 5.02
CA LYS A 56 -10.36 -8.97 3.59
C LYS A 56 -9.21 -8.35 2.82
N ILE A 57 -8.86 -8.93 1.68
CA ILE A 57 -7.92 -8.30 0.75
C ILE A 57 -8.66 -7.18 0.01
N ILE A 58 -8.18 -5.96 0.22
CA ILE A 58 -8.69 -4.77 -0.45
C ILE A 58 -7.57 -4.16 -1.30
N SER A 59 -7.92 -3.75 -2.51
CA SER A 59 -7.08 -2.88 -3.32
C SER A 59 -7.37 -1.45 -2.93
N VAL A 60 -6.38 -0.77 -2.37
CA VAL A 60 -6.47 0.65 -1.99
C VAL A 60 -5.62 1.47 -2.95
N THR A 61 -6.22 2.45 -3.59
CA THR A 61 -5.49 3.48 -4.35
C THR A 61 -5.25 4.66 -3.42
N VAL A 62 -4.00 4.85 -3.01
CA VAL A 62 -3.59 5.96 -2.16
C VAL A 62 -2.89 7.01 -3.01
N PHE A 63 -3.35 8.24 -2.92
CA PHE A 63 -2.63 9.42 -3.39
C PHE A 63 -1.82 9.97 -2.23
N ALA A 64 -0.55 10.28 -2.45
CA ALA A 64 0.28 10.98 -1.48
C ALA A 64 1.17 11.95 -2.24
N GLN A 65 1.30 13.17 -1.73
CA GLN A 65 2.09 14.21 -2.35
C GLN A 65 3.50 14.20 -1.75
N LYS A 66 4.51 14.12 -2.61
CA LYS A 66 5.88 14.41 -2.18
C LYS A 66 5.93 15.90 -1.81
N PRO A 67 6.39 16.27 -0.60
CA PRO A 67 6.49 17.67 -0.21
C PRO A 67 7.35 18.40 -1.24
N ALA A 68 6.84 19.52 -1.74
CA ALA A 68 7.59 20.37 -2.65
C ALA A 68 8.82 20.87 -1.87
N THR A 69 9.99 20.39 -2.26
CA THR A 69 11.25 20.89 -1.75
C THR A 69 11.48 22.29 -2.32
N ASN A 70 10.95 23.30 -1.64
CA ASN A 70 11.70 24.55 -1.46
C ASN A 70 12.56 24.50 -0.17
N ASP A 71 12.54 23.38 0.56
CA ASP A 71 13.39 23.13 1.74
C ASP A 71 14.36 21.95 1.54
N ARG A 72 14.73 21.69 0.28
CA ARG A 72 16.06 21.16 -0.03
C ARG A 72 16.62 22.16 -1.01
N GLY A 73 17.75 22.78 -0.68
CA GLY A 73 18.56 23.61 -1.57
C GLY A 73 19.06 22.80 -2.77
N CYS A 74 18.13 22.33 -3.60
CA CYS A 74 18.35 21.36 -4.66
C CYS A 74 18.62 22.03 -6.01
N CYS A 75 18.68 23.37 -6.02
CA CYS A 75 19.02 24.17 -7.19
C CYS A 75 19.85 25.38 -6.73
N GLU A 76 21.08 25.15 -6.25
CA GLU A 76 22.09 26.19 -6.37
C GLU A 76 22.56 26.21 -7.84
N PRO A 77 22.54 27.36 -8.53
CA PRO A 77 23.02 27.45 -9.91
C PRO A 77 24.53 27.17 -9.94
N GLY A 78 24.89 25.91 -10.23
CA GLY A 78 26.27 25.44 -10.24
C GLY A 78 26.45 23.92 -10.06
N SER A 79 25.46 23.20 -9.52
CA SER A 79 25.53 21.73 -9.44
C SER A 79 25.09 21.10 -10.76
N GLY A 80 26.05 20.70 -11.59
CA GLY A 80 25.87 20.14 -12.93
C GLY A 80 25.17 18.77 -13.00
N CYS A 81 23.94 18.69 -12.53
CA CYS A 81 23.01 17.61 -12.86
C CYS A 81 21.88 18.19 -13.72
N CYS A 82 22.14 18.21 -15.02
CA CYS A 82 21.13 18.29 -16.08
C CYS A 82 20.90 16.88 -16.63
#